data_AF-A0A7J7SJ40-F1
#
_entry.id   AF-A0A7J7SJ40-F1
#
_cell.length_a   1.000
_cell.length_b   1.000
_cell.length_c   1.000
_cell.angle_alpha   90.00
_cell.angle_beta   90.00
_cell.angle_gamma   90.00
#
_symmetry.space_group_name_H-M   'P 1'
#
loop_
_entity.id
_entity.type
_entity.pdbx_description
1 polymer ?
#
loop_
_entity_poly.entity_id
_entity_poly.type
_entity_poly.pdbx_seq_one_letter_code
_entity_poly.pdbx_strand_id
1 'polypeptide(L)'
;MWTILQDGPISRVIVFSLSAPEETEDRPPREEYSVLVASMLEPAVVYRDLLRQGLKDQLILPGSDQFDSVLCGLVTDVDLDGRPEVLVATYGQELLCYKYCGREAGFRLLWHRSFPSPLLAMAHVDLTGDGLQELAVVSLKGVHILQHSLIQASELVLTRLRHQVEQKRRQPQRLGDRVGPGHAGTPAS
;
A
#
# COMPACT_ATOMS: atom_id res chain seq x y z
N MET A 1 15.47 22.55 -0.12
CA MET A 1 16.00 21.41 -0.88
C MET A 1 16.54 20.41 0.13
N TRP A 2 16.12 19.15 0.07
CA TRP A 2 16.66 18.09 0.93
C TRP A 2 17.55 17.19 0.07
N THR A 3 18.68 16.77 0.63
CA THR A 3 19.64 15.89 -0.04
C THR A 3 20.18 14.94 1.01
N ILE A 4 20.36 13.68 0.64
CA ILE A 4 21.03 12.68 1.45
C ILE A 4 22.06 11.99 0.56
N LEU A 5 23.21 11.66 1.15
CA LEU A 5 24.22 10.84 0.52
C LEU A 5 24.02 9.41 1.03
N GLN A 6 23.91 8.45 0.11
CA GLN A 6 23.96 7.03 0.44
C GLN A 6 25.32 6.48 0.03
N ASP A 7 25.85 5.55 0.82
CA ASP A 7 27.17 4.99 0.58
C ASP A 7 27.13 3.90 -0.52
N GLY A 8 25.93 3.39 -0.84
CA GLY A 8 25.71 2.36 -1.85
C GLY A 8 24.95 2.82 -3.11
N PRO A 9 25.05 2.07 -4.22
CA PRO A 9 24.21 2.28 -5.39
C PRO A 9 22.72 2.09 -5.05
N ILE A 10 21.91 3.11 -5.37
CA ILE A 10 20.46 3.05 -5.22
C ILE A 10 19.87 2.22 -6.36
N SER A 11 19.19 1.13 -6.01
CA SER A 11 18.54 0.23 -6.98
C SER A 11 17.09 0.64 -7.29
N ARG A 12 16.40 1.28 -6.34
CA ARG A 12 15.00 1.70 -6.50
C ARG A 12 14.66 2.87 -5.59
N VAL A 13 13.85 3.80 -6.10
CA VAL A 13 13.19 4.84 -5.30
C VAL A 13 11.70 4.86 -5.63
N ILE A 14 10.82 4.86 -4.63
CA ILE A 14 9.37 4.90 -4.81
C ILE A 14 8.74 5.89 -3.83
N VAL A 15 7.95 6.82 -4.33
CA VAL A 15 7.11 7.70 -3.51
C VAL A 15 5.74 7.04 -3.33
N PHE A 16 5.23 6.99 -2.11
CA PHE A 16 3.94 6.40 -1.78
C PHE A 16 3.31 7.07 -0.54
N SER A 17 2.05 6.79 -0.28
CA SER A 17 1.35 7.27 0.93
C SER A 17 1.32 6.18 2.00
N LEU A 18 1.70 6.52 3.23
CA LEU A 18 1.51 5.65 4.39
C LEU A 18 0.22 6.04 5.09
N SER A 19 -0.84 5.26 4.88
CA SER A 19 -2.08 5.43 5.64
C SER A 19 -1.93 4.74 6.99
N ALA A 20 -1.61 5.50 8.04
CA ALA A 20 -1.72 4.99 9.41
C ALA A 20 -3.21 4.84 9.79
N PRO A 21 -3.57 3.88 10.67
CA PRO A 21 -4.85 3.97 11.37
C PRO A 21 -4.80 5.23 12.26
N GLU A 22 -5.47 6.30 11.87
CA GLU A 22 -5.70 7.41 12.80
C GLU A 22 -6.69 6.94 13.86
N GLU A 23 -6.23 6.77 15.10
CA GLU A 23 -7.07 6.52 16.28
C GLU A 23 -7.81 7.79 16.78
N THR A 24 -7.95 8.84 15.98
CA THR A 24 -8.66 10.06 16.42
C THR A 24 -9.45 10.70 15.28
N GLU A 25 -10.78 10.69 15.40
CA GLU A 25 -11.76 11.20 14.41
C GLU A 25 -11.73 12.72 14.16
N ASP A 26 -10.71 13.46 14.59
CA ASP A 26 -10.77 14.94 14.69
C ASP A 26 -9.72 15.69 13.87
N ARG A 27 -9.01 15.04 12.95
CA ARG A 27 -8.11 15.71 12.00
C ARG A 27 -8.47 15.37 10.55
N PRO A 28 -8.38 16.35 9.63
CA PRO A 28 -8.53 16.05 8.22
C PRO A 28 -7.45 15.03 7.82
N PRO A 29 -7.77 14.04 6.99
CA PRO A 29 -6.80 13.06 6.51
C PRO A 29 -5.64 13.82 5.88
N ARG A 30 -4.47 13.73 6.50
CA ARG A 30 -3.27 14.43 6.04
C ARG A 30 -2.57 13.54 5.03
N GLU A 31 -2.32 14.08 3.85
CA GLU A 31 -1.50 13.42 2.84
C GLU A 31 -0.05 13.33 3.33
N GLU A 32 0.32 12.19 3.88
CA GLU A 32 1.67 11.89 4.35
C GLU A 32 2.41 11.06 3.29
N TYR A 33 3.18 11.76 2.46
CA TYR A 33 4.06 11.11 1.48
C TYR A 33 5.31 10.57 2.15
N SER A 34 5.65 9.34 1.79
CA SER A 34 6.82 8.61 2.23
C SER A 34 7.59 8.13 1.00
N VAL A 35 8.89 7.87 1.18
CA VAL A 35 9.77 7.43 0.10
C VAL A 35 10.50 6.16 0.51
N LEU A 36 10.31 5.09 -0.24
CA LEU A 36 11.14 3.89 -0.19
C LEU A 36 12.41 4.15 -0.97
N VAL A 37 13.56 3.89 -0.36
CA VAL A 37 14.87 3.88 -0.99
C VAL A 37 15.48 2.49 -0.77
N ALA A 38 15.72 1.79 -1.87
CA ALA A 38 16.41 0.52 -1.87
C ALA A 38 17.84 0.70 -2.34
N SER A 39 18.78 0.04 -1.66
CA SER A 39 20.21 0.11 -1.91
C SER A 39 20.77 -1.29 -2.13
N MET A 40 21.79 -1.40 -2.99
CA MET A 40 22.47 -2.68 -3.21
C MET A 40 23.40 -3.06 -2.06
N LEU A 41 23.85 -2.10 -1.25
CA LEU A 41 24.84 -2.33 -0.18
C LEU A 41 24.32 -2.03 1.22
N GLU A 42 23.22 -1.32 1.32
CA GLU A 42 22.63 -0.90 2.59
C GLU A 42 21.23 -1.50 2.75
N PRO A 43 20.73 -1.64 3.99
CA PRO A 43 19.34 -1.98 4.22
C PRO A 43 18.40 -1.05 3.45
N ALA A 44 17.30 -1.60 2.94
CA ALA A 44 16.25 -0.78 2.36
C ALA A 44 15.58 0.07 3.45
N VAL A 45 15.30 1.33 3.15
CA VAL A 45 14.77 2.31 4.11
C VAL A 45 13.56 3.04 3.57
N VAL A 46 12.69 3.48 4.47
CA VAL A 46 11.55 4.33 4.17
C VAL A 46 11.69 5.64 4.93
N TYR A 47 11.75 6.75 4.20
CA TYR A 47 11.68 8.09 4.77
C TYR A 47 10.21 8.51 4.89
N ARG A 48 9.76 8.85 6.09
CA ARG A 48 8.40 9.28 6.37
C ARG A 48 8.24 10.79 6.33
N ASP A 49 6.99 11.23 6.18
CA ASP A 49 6.61 12.65 6.26
C ASP A 49 7.49 13.56 5.39
N LEU A 50 7.73 13.16 4.13
CA LEU A 50 8.70 13.82 3.25
C LEU A 50 8.47 15.34 3.20
N LEU A 51 7.22 15.78 3.14
CA LEU A 51 6.88 17.20 3.04
C LEU A 51 7.22 18.03 4.29
N ARG A 52 7.28 17.41 5.48
CA ARG A 52 7.52 18.11 6.75
C ARG A 52 8.90 17.86 7.30
N GLN A 53 9.35 16.61 7.24
CA GLN A 53 10.60 16.16 7.84
C GLN A 53 11.72 16.00 6.80
N GLY A 54 11.40 16.08 5.51
CA GLY A 54 12.36 15.78 4.45
C GLY A 54 12.82 14.33 4.57
N LEU A 55 14.14 14.12 4.57
CA LEU A 55 14.77 12.80 4.67
C LEU A 55 15.34 12.53 6.08
N LYS A 56 14.70 13.08 7.14
CA LYS A 56 15.17 12.95 8.53
C LYS A 56 14.56 11.78 9.29
N ASP A 57 13.29 11.46 9.01
CA ASP A 57 12.56 10.38 9.69
C ASP A 57 12.73 9.08 8.89
N GLN A 58 13.84 8.39 9.14
CA GLN A 58 14.22 7.15 8.43
C GLN A 58 13.77 5.92 9.23
N LEU A 59 13.08 5.01 8.56
CA LEU A 59 12.77 3.68 9.05
C LEU A 59 13.51 2.62 8.23
N ILE A 60 14.18 1.69 8.91
CA ILE A 60 14.84 0.57 8.27
C ILE A 60 13.83 -0.57 8.06
N LEU A 61 13.85 -1.19 6.88
CA LEU A 61 13.10 -2.42 6.63
C LEU A 61 13.88 -3.60 7.24
N PRO A 62 13.36 -4.25 8.29
CA PRO A 62 14.13 -5.22 9.07
C PRO A 62 14.53 -6.43 8.21
N GLY A 63 15.81 -6.80 8.27
CA GLY A 63 16.36 -7.97 7.59
C GLY A 63 16.46 -7.85 6.06
N SER A 64 16.27 -6.65 5.50
CA SER A 64 16.42 -6.41 4.05
C SER A 64 17.86 -6.58 3.54
N ASP A 65 18.83 -6.47 4.43
CA ASP A 65 20.27 -6.65 4.21
C ASP A 65 20.77 -8.09 4.46
N GLN A 66 19.89 -9.00 4.88
CA GLN A 66 20.27 -10.38 5.20
C GLN A 66 20.34 -11.31 3.97
N PHE A 67 19.90 -10.82 2.80
CA PHE A 67 19.71 -11.64 1.61
C PHE A 67 20.41 -11.04 0.39
N ASP A 68 21.67 -10.66 0.56
CA ASP A 68 22.50 -9.99 -0.45
C ASP A 68 21.90 -8.62 -0.83
N SER A 69 22.08 -8.21 -2.08
CA SER A 69 21.76 -6.89 -2.59
C SER A 69 20.26 -6.76 -2.87
N VAL A 70 19.66 -5.64 -2.46
CA VAL A 70 18.29 -5.31 -2.88
C VAL A 70 18.30 -4.79 -4.31
N LEU A 71 17.59 -5.45 -5.22
CA LEU A 71 17.58 -5.12 -6.65
C LEU A 71 16.32 -4.37 -7.09
N CYS A 72 15.19 -4.63 -6.43
CA CYS A 72 13.92 -4.02 -6.79
C CYS A 72 13.03 -3.81 -5.56
N GLY A 73 12.15 -2.82 -5.64
CA GLY A 73 11.09 -2.57 -4.67
C GLY A 73 9.76 -2.34 -5.37
N LEU A 74 8.68 -2.62 -4.67
CA LEU A 74 7.30 -2.42 -5.10
C LEU A 74 6.47 -2.03 -3.88
N VAL A 75 5.50 -1.13 -4.05
CA VAL A 75 4.57 -0.74 -2.98
C VAL A 75 3.15 -1.01 -3.48
N THR A 76 2.45 -1.94 -2.84
CA THR A 76 1.10 -2.34 -3.26
C THR A 76 0.37 -3.08 -2.14
N ASP A 77 -0.96 -3.03 -2.16
CA ASP A 77 -1.84 -3.77 -1.24
C ASP A 77 -1.97 -5.22 -1.71
N VAL A 78 -1.08 -6.09 -1.20
CA VAL A 78 -1.05 -7.53 -1.54
C VAL A 78 -2.00 -8.34 -0.66
N ASP A 79 -2.31 -7.89 0.56
CA ASP A 79 -3.25 -8.59 1.45
C ASP A 79 -4.71 -8.16 1.26
N LEU A 80 -4.95 -7.19 0.37
CA LEU A 80 -6.24 -6.63 0.02
C LEU A 80 -6.95 -6.01 1.23
N ASP A 81 -6.24 -5.46 2.21
CA ASP A 81 -6.84 -4.77 3.37
C ASP A 81 -7.07 -3.27 3.15
N GLY A 82 -6.63 -2.73 2.01
CA GLY A 82 -6.73 -1.31 1.64
C GLY A 82 -5.52 -0.48 2.05
N ARG A 83 -4.48 -1.07 2.64
CA ARG A 83 -3.22 -0.41 2.97
C ARG A 83 -2.09 -1.04 2.16
N PRO A 84 -1.16 -0.25 1.60
CA PRO A 84 -0.08 -0.82 0.82
C PRO A 84 1.00 -1.46 1.69
N GLU A 85 1.49 -2.61 1.26
CA GLU A 85 2.70 -3.26 1.75
C GLU A 85 3.90 -2.76 0.95
N VAL A 86 5.07 -2.84 1.58
CA VAL A 86 6.35 -2.64 0.90
C VAL A 86 6.95 -3.99 0.60
N LEU A 87 7.19 -4.28 -0.68
CA LEU A 87 7.85 -5.47 -1.16
C LEU A 87 9.26 -5.15 -1.64
N VAL A 88 10.18 -6.04 -1.34
CA VAL A 88 11.60 -5.93 -1.70
C VAL A 88 12.07 -7.25 -2.28
N ALA A 89 12.75 -7.19 -3.42
CA ALA A 89 13.31 -8.34 -4.13
C ALA A 89 14.84 -8.27 -4.13
N THR A 90 15.49 -9.39 -3.83
CA THR A 90 16.94 -9.43 -3.61
C THR A 90 17.68 -10.32 -4.60
N TYR A 91 18.98 -10.06 -4.75
CA TYR A 91 19.88 -10.94 -5.47
C TYR A 91 20.00 -12.31 -4.78
N GLY A 92 19.88 -12.35 -3.45
CA GLY A 92 19.85 -13.56 -2.63
C GLY A 92 18.60 -14.43 -2.80
N GLN A 93 17.80 -14.21 -3.85
CA GLN A 93 16.67 -15.04 -4.26
C GLN A 93 15.47 -14.95 -3.31
N GLU A 94 15.39 -13.87 -2.51
CA GLU A 94 14.29 -13.66 -1.58
C GLU A 94 13.38 -12.52 -2.02
N LEU A 95 12.08 -12.76 -1.83
CA LEU A 95 11.04 -11.74 -1.86
C LEU A 95 10.58 -11.48 -0.43
N LEU A 96 10.72 -10.25 0.04
CA LEU A 96 10.36 -9.80 1.39
C LEU A 96 9.13 -8.91 1.32
N CYS A 97 8.16 -9.10 2.22
CA CYS A 97 6.96 -8.28 2.31
C CYS A 97 6.80 -7.67 3.69
N TYR A 98 6.60 -6.35 3.74
CA TYR A 98 6.54 -5.57 4.98
C TYR A 98 5.23 -4.83 5.11
N LYS A 99 4.64 -4.87 6.32
CA LYS A 99 3.49 -4.03 6.69
C LYS A 99 3.97 -2.89 7.59
N TYR A 100 3.40 -1.72 7.37
CA TYR A 100 3.54 -0.61 8.32
C TYR A 100 2.58 -0.79 9.50
N CYS A 101 3.13 -0.90 10.70
CA CYS A 101 2.38 -1.11 11.94
C CYS A 101 2.16 0.18 12.75
N GLY A 102 2.36 1.35 12.12
CA GLY A 102 2.18 2.66 12.76
C GLY A 102 3.47 3.32 13.20
N ARG A 103 3.35 4.51 13.81
CA ARG A 103 4.49 5.41 13.99
C ARG A 103 5.54 4.89 14.96
N GLU A 104 5.11 4.25 16.04
CA GLU A 104 5.97 3.72 17.11
C GLU A 104 6.56 2.36 16.74
N ALA A 105 5.77 1.49 16.08
CA ALA A 105 6.19 0.13 15.74
C ALA A 105 6.98 0.04 14.42
N GLY A 106 6.79 0.99 13.49
CA GLY A 106 7.49 1.00 12.20
C GLY A 106 7.06 -0.13 11.28
N PHE A 107 8.00 -0.69 10.53
CA PHE A 107 7.76 -1.80 9.60
C PHE A 107 8.01 -3.15 10.23
N ARG A 108 7.13 -4.11 9.93
CA ARG A 108 7.27 -5.52 10.31
C ARG A 108 7.27 -6.41 9.08
N LEU A 109 8.21 -7.34 9.01
CA LEU A 109 8.22 -8.39 7.99
C LEU A 109 6.98 -9.29 8.20
N LEU A 110 6.08 -9.31 7.23
CA LEU A 110 4.90 -10.18 7.24
C LEU A 110 5.26 -11.60 6.84
N TRP A 111 5.99 -11.72 5.74
CA TRP A 111 6.42 -12.99 5.17
C TRP A 111 7.61 -12.75 4.25
N HIS A 112 8.35 -13.82 3.99
CA HIS A 112 9.33 -13.88 2.92
C HIS A 112 9.15 -15.17 2.11
N ARG A 113 9.66 -15.17 0.88
CA ARG A 113 9.58 -16.31 -0.02
C ARG A 113 10.86 -16.45 -0.83
N SER A 114 11.45 -17.64 -0.78
CA SER A 114 12.60 -18.03 -1.59
C SER A 114 12.20 -18.42 -3.02
N PHE A 115 13.07 -18.07 -3.96
CA PHE A 115 12.97 -18.38 -5.39
C PHE A 115 14.23 -19.14 -5.86
N PRO A 116 14.21 -19.79 -7.05
CA PRO A 116 15.34 -20.61 -7.52
C PRO A 116 16.46 -19.82 -8.22
N SER A 117 16.33 -18.49 -8.27
CA SER A 117 17.31 -17.57 -8.85
C SER A 117 17.07 -16.12 -8.42
N PRO A 118 18.09 -15.23 -8.50
CA PRO A 118 17.99 -13.81 -8.17
C PRO A 118 16.77 -13.11 -8.77
N LEU A 119 16.15 -12.22 -8.00
CA LEU A 119 14.92 -11.52 -8.37
C LEU A 119 15.21 -10.09 -8.85
N LEU A 120 14.90 -9.80 -10.10
CA LEU A 120 15.34 -8.58 -10.80
C LEU A 120 14.26 -7.49 -10.85
N ALA A 121 13.00 -7.88 -10.99
CA ALA A 121 11.90 -6.93 -11.13
C ALA A 121 10.59 -7.50 -10.59
N MET A 122 9.67 -6.61 -10.24
CA MET A 122 8.33 -6.96 -9.81
C MET A 122 7.29 -6.02 -10.42
N ALA A 123 6.09 -6.52 -10.67
CA ALA A 123 4.94 -5.73 -11.07
C ALA A 123 3.66 -6.29 -10.40
N HIS A 124 2.75 -5.40 -10.01
CA HIS A 124 1.40 -5.76 -9.57
C HIS A 124 0.44 -5.37 -10.69
N VAL A 125 -0.11 -6.36 -11.38
CA VAL A 125 -0.85 -6.17 -12.64
C VAL A 125 -1.88 -7.26 -12.82
N ASP A 126 -3.05 -6.88 -13.34
CA ASP A 126 -4.10 -7.81 -13.73
C ASP A 126 -3.72 -8.49 -15.07
N LEU A 127 -3.18 -9.70 -14.98
CA LEU A 127 -2.74 -10.52 -16.11
C LEU A 127 -3.88 -11.39 -16.66
N THR A 128 -4.89 -11.67 -15.84
CA THR A 128 -6.00 -12.57 -16.21
C THR A 128 -7.21 -11.83 -16.75
N GLY A 129 -7.30 -10.52 -16.52
CA GLY A 129 -8.39 -9.65 -16.94
C GLY A 129 -9.64 -9.77 -16.08
N ASP A 130 -9.53 -10.32 -14.86
CA ASP A 130 -10.65 -10.48 -13.93
C ASP A 130 -10.78 -9.32 -12.92
N GLY A 131 -9.84 -8.37 -12.96
CA GLY A 131 -9.76 -7.22 -12.07
C GLY A 131 -8.96 -7.45 -10.78
N LEU A 132 -8.50 -8.67 -10.51
CA LEU A 132 -7.54 -8.97 -9.45
C LEU A 132 -6.12 -8.78 -9.99
N GLN A 133 -5.27 -8.10 -9.23
CA GLN A 133 -3.89 -7.87 -9.63
C GLN A 133 -3.00 -9.01 -9.14
N GLU A 134 -2.34 -9.69 -10.06
CA GLU A 134 -1.29 -10.66 -9.73
C GLU A 134 0.04 -9.97 -9.45
N LEU A 135 0.85 -10.60 -8.60
CA LEU A 135 2.24 -10.22 -8.41
C LEU A 135 3.12 -11.00 -9.40
N ALA A 136 3.56 -10.31 -10.45
CA ALA A 136 4.56 -10.83 -11.39
C ALA A 136 5.96 -10.54 -10.85
N VAL A 137 6.76 -11.60 -10.68
CA VAL A 137 8.15 -11.53 -10.20
C VAL A 137 9.07 -12.05 -11.29
N VAL A 138 9.97 -11.20 -11.78
CA VAL A 138 10.98 -11.56 -12.78
C VAL A 138 12.25 -11.98 -12.06
N SER A 139 12.70 -13.20 -12.34
CA SER A 139 13.98 -13.74 -11.88
C SER A 139 14.96 -13.91 -13.05
N LEU A 140 16.23 -14.20 -12.76
CA LEU A 140 17.22 -14.50 -13.80
C LEU A 140 16.84 -15.69 -14.70
N LYS A 141 15.99 -16.61 -14.23
CA LYS A 141 15.59 -17.82 -14.97
C LYS A 141 14.20 -17.73 -15.61
N GLY A 142 13.44 -16.67 -15.37
CA GLY A 142 12.10 -16.53 -15.94
C GLY A 142 11.18 -15.63 -15.13
N VAL A 143 9.88 -15.82 -15.31
CA VAL A 143 8.83 -15.04 -14.64
C VAL A 143 7.98 -15.97 -13.78
N HIS A 144 7.71 -15.54 -12.56
CA HIS A 144 6.81 -16.21 -11.62
C HIS A 144 5.57 -15.34 -11.42
N ILE A 145 4.38 -15.94 -11.56
CA ILE A 145 3.11 -15.27 -11.33
C ILE A 145 2.54 -15.76 -10.02
N LEU A 146 2.34 -14.85 -9.07
CA LEU A 146 1.75 -15.14 -7.76
C LEU A 146 0.33 -14.57 -7.76
N GLN A 147 -0.65 -15.47 -7.72
CA GLN A 147 -2.07 -15.14 -7.71
C GLN A 147 -2.64 -15.24 -6.30
N HIS A 148 -3.63 -14.40 -6.00
CA HIS A 148 -4.44 -14.54 -4.79
C HIS A 148 -5.27 -15.83 -4.82
N SER A 149 -5.61 -16.33 -3.64
CA SER A 149 -6.59 -17.41 -3.53
C SER A 149 -7.96 -16.90 -4.01
N LEU A 150 -8.48 -17.47 -5.10
CA LEU A 150 -9.78 -17.09 -5.66
C LEU A 150 -10.91 -17.30 -4.65
N ILE A 151 -10.79 -18.30 -3.77
CA ILE A 151 -11.76 -18.54 -2.69
C ILE A 151 -11.79 -17.34 -1.74
N GLN A 152 -10.63 -16.96 -1.19
CA GLN A 152 -10.53 -15.84 -0.25
C GLN A 152 -10.92 -14.50 -0.91
N ALA A 153 -10.50 -14.28 -2.15
CA ALA A 153 -10.86 -13.09 -2.91
C ALA A 153 -12.38 -13.00 -3.11
N SER A 154 -13.03 -14.11 -3.48
CA SER A 154 -14.49 -14.14 -3.67
C SER A 154 -15.26 -13.85 -2.38
N GLU A 155 -14.81 -14.38 -1.24
CA GLU A 155 -15.41 -14.13 0.08
C GLU A 155 -15.26 -12.66 0.50
N LEU A 156 -14.08 -12.07 0.26
CA LEU A 156 -13.80 -10.68 0.53
C LEU A 156 -14.67 -9.75 -0.32
N VAL A 157 -14.78 -10.02 -1.62
CA VAL A 157 -15.64 -9.26 -2.55
C VAL A 157 -17.10 -9.34 -2.10
N LEU A 158 -17.61 -10.53 -1.78
CA LEU A 158 -18.98 -10.69 -1.29
C LEU A 158 -19.22 -9.91 0.00
N THR A 159 -18.27 -9.93 0.92
CA THR A 159 -18.35 -9.18 2.19
C THR A 159 -18.43 -7.67 1.94
N ARG A 160 -17.56 -7.15 1.07
CA ARG A 160 -17.55 -5.73 0.69
C ARG A 160 -18.84 -5.31 -0.01
N LEU A 161 -19.34 -6.11 -0.94
CA LEU A 161 -20.60 -5.85 -1.65
C LEU A 161 -21.79 -5.82 -0.69
N ARG A 162 -21.87 -6.76 0.26
CA ARG A 162 -22.92 -6.76 1.30
C ARG A 162 -22.89 -5.47 2.13
N HIS A 163 -21.70 -5.04 2.55
CA HIS A 163 -21.54 -3.80 3.31
C HIS A 163 -21.97 -2.57 2.49
N GLN A 164 -21.58 -2.49 1.22
CA GLN A 164 -22.00 -1.39 0.33
C GLN A 164 -23.52 -1.37 0.09
N VAL A 165 -24.16 -2.52 -0.08
CA VAL A 165 -25.61 -2.61 -0.24
C VAL A 165 -26.33 -2.11 1.02
N GLU A 166 -25.84 -2.50 2.21
CA GLU A 166 -26.41 -2.05 3.48
C GLU A 166 -26.24 -0.53 3.68
N GLN A 167 -25.07 0.04 3.35
CA GLN A 167 -24.85 1.48 3.39
C GLN A 167 -25.79 2.24 2.45
N LYS A 168 -25.95 1.75 1.21
CA LYS A 168 -26.86 2.34 0.22
C LYS A 168 -28.34 2.19 0.60
N ARG A 169 -28.71 1.19 1.40
CA ARG A 169 -30.07 1.05 1.95
C ARG A 169 -30.37 1.99 3.11
N ARG A 170 -29.34 2.47 3.81
CA ARG A 170 -29.47 3.45 4.91
C ARG A 170 -29.49 4.91 4.43
N GLN A 171 -28.80 5.22 3.33
CA GLN A 171 -28.83 6.56 2.70
C GLN A 171 -30.17 7.07 2.13
N PRO A 172 -31.16 6.26 1.69
CA PRO A 172 -32.41 6.76 1.09
C PRO A 172 -33.30 7.50 2.10
N GLN A 173 -33.12 7.30 3.41
CA GLN A 173 -33.93 7.96 4.45
C GLN A 173 -33.49 9.41 4.73
N ARG A 174 -32.29 9.84 4.35
CA ARG A 174 -31.80 11.22 4.62
C ARG A 174 -32.19 12.26 3.57
N LEU A 175 -32.66 11.84 2.39
CA LEU A 175 -33.07 12.78 1.33
C LEU A 175 -34.59 13.07 1.35
N GLY A 176 -35.38 12.33 2.13
CA GLY A 176 -36.84 12.49 2.25
C GLY A 176 -37.30 13.59 3.22
N ASP A 177 -36.49 14.00 4.19
CA ASP A 177 -36.90 14.94 5.26
C ASP A 177 -36.62 16.43 4.93
N ARG A 178 -36.22 16.77 3.70
CA ARG A 178 -36.01 18.17 3.27
C ARG A 178 -37.14 18.76 2.43
N VAL A 179 -38.29 18.10 2.32
CA VAL A 179 -39.46 18.67 1.65
C VAL A 179 -40.60 18.86 2.64
N GLY A 180 -40.79 20.09 3.09
CA GLY A 180 -42.01 20.56 3.72
C GLY A 180 -41.92 22.04 4.13
N PRO A 181 -43.04 22.78 4.17
CA PRO A 181 -44.15 22.86 3.24
C PRO A 181 -44.17 24.22 2.50
N GLY A 182 -44.78 24.25 1.32
CA GLY A 182 -44.99 25.49 0.56
C GLY A 182 -45.79 26.53 1.36
N HIS A 183 -45.25 27.75 1.45
CA HIS A 183 -46.00 28.87 1.98
C HIS A 183 -47.12 29.23 0.99
N ALA A 184 -48.35 29.00 1.45
CA ALA A 184 -49.59 29.35 0.77
C ALA A 184 -49.64 30.85 0.45
N GLY A 185 -50.06 31.15 -0.78
CA GLY A 185 -50.35 32.51 -1.23
C GLY A 185 -51.47 33.14 -0.42
N THR A 186 -51.29 34.42 -0.09
CA THR A 186 -52.27 35.28 0.56
C THR A 186 -53.24 35.84 -0.50
N PRO A 187 -54.57 35.82 -0.30
CA PRO A 187 -55.49 36.52 -1.18
C PRO A 187 -55.68 37.99 -0.76
N ALA A 188 -55.76 38.83 -1.78
CA ALA A 188 -56.27 40.21 -1.91
C ALA A 188 -56.65 41.05 -0.67
N SER A 189 -56.16 42.29 -0.63
CA SER A 189 -56.96 43.53 -0.75
C SER A 189 -56.06 44.71 -1.15
#